data_AF-A0AA38FM13-F1
#
_entry.id   AF-A0AA38FM13-F1
#
_cell.length_a   1.000
_cell.length_b   1.000
_cell.length_c   1.000
_cell.angle_alpha   90.00
_cell.angle_beta   90.00
_cell.angle_gamma   90.00
#
_symmetry.space_group_name_H-M   'P 1'
#
loop_
_entity.id
_entity.type
_entity.pdbx_description
1 polymer ?
#
loop_
_entity_poly.entity_id
_entity_poly.type
_entity_poly.pdbx_seq_one_letter_code
_entity_poly.pdbx_strand_id
1 'polypeptide(L)'
;MFVENFSINIAHKISITDLYNIRQFDDESIADFVARWRGIINQLSFSLPQSQQIELFTRSCANHISSTLRIQTFHTFEEAFTMARKLESRAIEQGKLKLRSKSKPDFSR
;
A
#
# COMPACT_ATOMS: atom_id res chain seq x y z
N MET A 1 30.92 0.84 30.01
CA MET A 1 29.78 1.25 30.85
C MET A 1 28.83 2.04 29.95
N PHE A 2 27.55 1.68 30.02
CA PHE A 2 26.51 1.82 29.01
C PHE A 2 26.26 3.27 28.55
N VAL A 3 26.32 3.51 27.23
CA VAL A 3 25.62 4.64 26.61
C VAL A 3 24.25 4.11 26.26
N GLU A 4 23.28 4.38 27.12
CA GLU A 4 21.88 4.02 26.89
C GLU A 4 21.38 4.72 25.63
N ASN A 5 20.99 3.91 24.66
CA ASN A 5 20.23 4.31 23.49
C ASN A 5 18.98 5.07 23.94
N PHE A 6 18.96 6.39 23.78
CA PHE A 6 17.72 7.15 23.71
C PHE A 6 17.03 6.85 22.38
N SER A 7 16.58 5.60 22.22
CA SER A 7 15.50 5.27 21.30
C SER A 7 14.24 5.83 21.94
N ILE A 8 13.99 7.13 21.76
CA ILE A 8 12.66 7.69 22.00
C ILE A 8 11.77 7.04 20.94
N ASN A 9 11.28 5.85 21.26
CA ASN A 9 10.25 5.15 20.55
C ASN A 9 8.97 5.92 20.87
N ILE A 10 8.81 7.11 20.27
CA ILE A 10 7.50 7.74 20.15
C ILE A 10 6.74 6.73 19.31
N ALA A 11 6.04 5.80 19.99
CA ALA A 11 5.13 4.89 19.35
C ALA A 11 4.08 5.78 18.68
N HIS A 12 4.32 6.12 17.42
CA HIS A 12 3.38 6.88 16.62
C HIS A 12 2.12 6.05 16.62
N LYS A 13 1.13 6.47 17.40
CA LYS A 13 -0.12 5.73 17.53
C LYS A 13 -0.78 5.80 16.16
N ILE A 14 -0.65 4.71 15.40
CA ILE A 14 -1.23 4.62 14.07
C ILE A 14 -2.72 4.93 14.19
N SER A 15 -3.16 5.86 13.35
CA SER A 15 -4.50 6.43 13.35
C SER A 15 -5.12 6.23 11.97
N ILE A 16 -6.44 6.43 11.89
CA ILE A 16 -7.15 6.39 10.60
C ILE A 16 -6.60 7.43 9.61
N THR A 17 -6.05 8.54 10.09
CA THR A 17 -5.42 9.58 9.28
C THR A 17 -4.24 9.05 8.48
N ASP A 18 -3.50 8.07 9.01
CA ASP A 18 -2.40 7.43 8.29
C ASP A 18 -2.90 6.64 7.07
N LEU A 19 -4.09 6.02 7.17
CA LEU A 19 -4.74 5.37 6.02
C LEU A 19 -5.27 6.37 4.99
N TYR A 20 -5.71 7.56 5.40
CA TYR A 20 -6.12 8.60 4.45
C TYR A 20 -4.93 9.22 3.71
N ASN A 21 -3.75 9.21 4.32
CA ASN A 21 -2.54 9.84 3.81
C ASN A 21 -1.63 8.88 3.05
N ILE A 22 -1.68 7.58 3.32
CA ILE A 22 -0.87 6.60 2.59
C ILE A 22 -1.21 6.64 1.09
N ARG A 23 -0.17 6.64 0.25
CA ARG A 23 -0.27 6.50 -1.19
C ARG A 23 0.68 5.40 -1.67
N GLN A 24 0.29 4.74 -2.75
CA GLN A 24 1.20 3.92 -3.55
C GLN A 24 2.22 4.84 -4.21
N PHE A 25 3.50 4.47 -4.16
CA PHE A 25 4.53 5.20 -4.91
C PHE A 25 4.48 4.84 -6.40
N ASP A 26 4.92 5.74 -7.29
CA ASP A 26 4.84 5.54 -8.73
C ASP A 26 5.65 4.34 -9.24
N ASP A 27 6.71 3.96 -8.52
CA ASP A 27 7.61 2.84 -8.83
C ASP A 27 7.38 1.61 -7.93
N GLU A 28 6.32 1.62 -7.13
CA GLU A 28 6.01 0.56 -6.18
C GLU A 28 4.94 -0.40 -6.71
N SER A 29 5.14 -1.70 -6.45
CA SER A 29 4.15 -2.70 -6.83
C SER A 29 2.88 -2.62 -5.98
N ILE A 30 1.73 -2.99 -6.55
CA ILE A 30 0.46 -3.10 -5.84
C ILE A 30 0.56 -4.07 -4.66
N ALA A 31 1.31 -5.16 -4.82
CA ALA A 31 1.53 -6.12 -3.74
C ALA A 31 2.29 -5.50 -2.55
N ASP A 32 3.34 -4.72 -2.83
CA ASP A 32 4.14 -4.06 -1.80
C ASP A 32 3.36 -2.92 -1.12
N PHE A 33 2.64 -2.13 -1.91
CA PHE A 33 1.75 -1.11 -1.38
C PHE A 33 0.69 -1.70 -0.45
N VAL A 34 0.03 -2.80 -0.85
CA VAL A 34 -0.98 -3.48 -0.02
C VAL A 34 -0.36 -4.06 1.24
N ALA A 35 0.87 -4.55 1.19
CA ALA A 35 1.58 -5.00 2.40
C ALA A 35 1.78 -3.85 3.40
N ARG A 36 2.22 -2.68 2.94
CA ARG A 36 2.33 -1.47 3.79
C ARG A 36 0.97 -1.03 4.32
N TRP A 37 -0.03 -0.99 3.45
CA TRP A 37 -1.38 -0.56 3.78
C TRP A 37 -2.04 -1.47 4.83
N ARG A 38 -1.91 -2.79 4.67
CA ARG A 38 -2.36 -3.78 5.67
C ARG A 38 -1.58 -3.65 6.99
N GLY A 39 -0.31 -3.30 6.92
CA GLY A 39 0.50 -2.96 8.10
C GLY A 39 -0.10 -1.84 8.94
N ILE A 40 -0.69 -0.82 8.31
CA ILE A 40 -1.40 0.26 9.00
C ILE A 40 -2.75 -0.23 9.54
N ILE A 41 -3.55 -0.94 8.73
CA ILE A 41 -4.85 -1.49 9.17
C ILE A 41 -4.73 -2.36 10.40
N ASN A 42 -3.75 -3.26 10.44
CA ASN A 42 -3.58 -4.20 11.55
C ASN A 42 -3.19 -3.52 12.87
N GLN A 43 -2.75 -2.27 12.82
CA GLN A 43 -2.36 -1.49 14.00
C GLN A 43 -3.48 -0.55 14.47
N LEU A 44 -4.59 -0.46 13.74
CA LEU A 44 -5.75 0.30 14.20
C LEU A 44 -6.41 -0.40 15.39
N SER A 45 -6.92 0.40 16.33
CA SER A 45 -7.65 -0.11 17.50
C SER A 45 -9.07 -0.59 17.18
N PHE A 46 -9.49 -0.53 15.91
CA PHE A 46 -10.82 -0.89 15.46
C PHE A 46 -10.77 -1.48 14.04
N SER A 47 -11.81 -2.23 13.67
CA SER A 47 -11.96 -2.78 12.34
C SER A 47 -12.73 -1.82 11.43
N LEU A 48 -12.27 -1.68 10.19
CA LEU A 48 -12.94 -0.89 9.16
C LEU A 48 -13.95 -1.75 8.40
N PRO A 49 -15.17 -1.24 8.12
CA PRO A 49 -16.10 -1.87 7.19
C PRO A 49 -15.45 -2.13 5.82
N GLN A 50 -15.85 -3.21 5.16
CA GLN A 50 -15.26 -3.61 3.87
C GLN A 50 -15.43 -2.54 2.78
N SER A 51 -16.57 -1.86 2.76
CA SER A 51 -16.83 -0.75 1.84
C SER A 51 -15.83 0.40 2.02
N GLN A 52 -15.53 0.77 3.27
CA GLN A 52 -14.53 1.81 3.59
C GLN A 52 -13.12 1.34 3.23
N GLN A 53 -12.79 0.06 3.46
CA GLN A 53 -11.50 -0.49 3.04
C GLN A 53 -11.31 -0.39 1.52
N ILE A 54 -12.33 -0.73 0.73
CA ILE A 54 -12.31 -0.60 -0.73
C ILE A 54 -12.16 0.86 -1.14
N GLU A 55 -12.94 1.77 -0.56
CA GLU A 55 -12.87 3.20 -0.87
C GLU A 55 -11.47 3.78 -0.61
N LEU A 56 -10.91 3.51 0.59
CA LEU A 56 -9.59 3.98 0.98
C LEU A 56 -8.49 3.37 0.10
N PHE A 57 -8.58 2.08 -0.19
CA PHE A 57 -7.63 1.39 -1.06
C PHE A 57 -7.63 1.98 -2.47
N THR A 58 -8.80 2.06 -3.11
CA THR A 58 -8.94 2.56 -4.50
C THR A 58 -8.47 4.01 -4.65
N ARG A 59 -8.71 4.86 -3.64
CA ARG A 59 -8.19 6.25 -3.60
C ARG A 59 -6.68 6.33 -3.40
N SER A 60 -6.09 5.35 -2.71
CA SER A 60 -4.68 5.40 -2.31
C SER A 60 -3.73 4.77 -3.34
N CYS A 61 -4.25 3.98 -4.29
CA CYS A 61 -3.50 3.48 -5.44
C CYS A 61 -2.95 4.63 -6.31
N ALA A 62 -1.91 4.33 -7.08
CA ALA A 62 -1.33 5.26 -8.04
C ALA A 62 -2.38 5.70 -9.07
N ASN A 63 -2.30 6.94 -9.58
CA ASN A 63 -3.35 7.57 -10.40
C ASN A 63 -3.80 6.71 -11.60
N HIS A 64 -2.86 6.05 -12.27
CA HIS A 64 -3.14 5.20 -13.43
C HIS A 64 -3.99 3.96 -13.09
N ILE A 65 -3.89 3.46 -11.85
CA ILE A 65 -4.71 2.37 -11.34
C ILE A 65 -5.99 2.92 -10.71
N SER A 66 -5.88 3.93 -9.85
CA SER A 66 -6.99 4.53 -9.10
C SER A 66 -8.11 5.01 -10.01
N SER A 67 -7.78 5.70 -11.12
CA SER A 67 -8.76 6.19 -12.09
C SER A 67 -9.66 5.08 -12.65
N THR A 68 -9.08 3.90 -12.93
CA THR A 68 -9.83 2.75 -13.45
C THR A 68 -10.58 2.01 -12.35
N LEU A 69 -10.03 1.91 -11.14
CA LEU A 69 -10.72 1.28 -10.02
C LEU A 69 -11.95 2.06 -9.58
N ARG A 70 -11.89 3.41 -9.56
CA ARG A 70 -12.97 4.26 -9.05
C ARG A 70 -14.23 4.27 -9.91
N ILE A 71 -14.13 3.88 -11.17
CA ILE A 71 -15.29 3.74 -12.08
C ILE A 71 -15.92 2.34 -12.02
N GLN A 72 -15.34 1.43 -11.24
CA GLN A 72 -15.83 0.06 -11.06
C GLN A 72 -16.44 -0.10 -9.67
N THR A 73 -17.43 -0.99 -9.58
CA THR A 73 -18.03 -1.40 -8.30
C THR A 73 -17.38 -2.70 -7.84
N PHE A 74 -16.89 -2.72 -6.60
CA PHE A 74 -16.35 -3.91 -5.96
C PHE A 74 -17.16 -4.21 -4.71
N HIS A 75 -17.46 -5.50 -4.49
CA HIS A 75 -18.15 -5.95 -3.28
C HIS A 75 -17.15 -6.40 -2.22
N THR A 76 -15.97 -6.83 -2.66
CA THR A 76 -14.90 -7.28 -1.78
C THR A 76 -13.58 -6.58 -2.04
N PHE A 77 -12.77 -6.45 -0.98
CA PHE A 77 -11.40 -5.95 -1.09
C PHE A 77 -10.57 -6.82 -2.06
N GLU A 78 -10.78 -8.14 -2.05
CA GLU A 78 -10.03 -9.07 -2.90
C GLU A 78 -10.34 -8.87 -4.39
N GLU A 79 -11.59 -8.55 -4.74
CA GLU A 79 -11.95 -8.16 -6.11
C GLU A 79 -11.21 -6.89 -6.54
N ALA A 80 -11.22 -5.85 -5.70
CA ALA A 80 -10.53 -4.59 -5.98
C ALA A 80 -9.02 -4.80 -6.12
N PHE A 81 -8.42 -5.59 -5.22
CA PHE A 81 -7.00 -5.95 -5.25
C PHE A 81 -6.62 -6.75 -6.51
N THR A 82 -7.43 -7.75 -6.86
CA THR A 82 -7.22 -8.56 -8.07
C THR A 82 -7.29 -7.70 -9.33
N MET A 83 -8.24 -6.77 -9.41
CA MET A 83 -8.33 -5.83 -10.53
C MET A 83 -7.10 -4.91 -10.56
N ALA A 84 -6.68 -4.37 -9.41
CA ALA A 84 -5.49 -3.52 -9.32
C ALA A 84 -4.23 -4.23 -9.84
N ARG A 85 -4.03 -5.50 -9.47
CA ARG A 85 -2.92 -6.34 -9.99
C ARG A 85 -3.00 -6.54 -11.51
N LYS A 86 -4.20 -6.78 -12.05
CA LYS A 86 -4.39 -6.90 -13.52
C LYS A 86 -4.02 -5.61 -14.24
N LEU A 87 -4.39 -4.46 -13.68
CA LEU A 87 -4.05 -3.15 -14.24
C LEU A 87 -2.55 -2.89 -14.20
N GLU A 88 -1.89 -3.21 -13.08
CA GLU A 88 -0.43 -3.17 -12.94
C GLU A 88 0.26 -4.03 -14.00
N SER A 89 -0.12 -5.31 -14.14
CA SER A 89 0.49 -6.20 -15.14
C SER A 89 0.37 -5.64 -16.56
N ARG A 90 -0.81 -5.13 -16.93
CA ARG A 90 -1.01 -4.48 -18.24
C ARG A 90 -0.15 -3.22 -18.41
N ALA A 91 0.01 -2.41 -17.37
CA ALA A 91 0.84 -1.21 -17.43
C ALA A 91 2.34 -1.55 -17.61
N ILE A 92 2.80 -2.63 -16.98
CA ILE A 92 4.18 -3.15 -17.14
C ILE A 92 4.37 -3.71 -18.55
N GLU A 93 3.45 -4.54 -19.04
CA GLU A 93 3.49 -5.11 -20.39
C GLU A 93 3.51 -4.03 -21.48
N GLN A 94 2.79 -2.92 -21.27
CA GLN A 94 2.78 -1.76 -22.15
C GLN A 94 4.00 -0.85 -21.99
N GLY A 95 4.92 -1.14 -21.06
CA GLY A 95 6.09 -0.32 -20.76
C GLY A 95 5.78 1.02 -20.08
N LYS A 96 4.54 1.22 -19.61
CA LYS A 96 4.08 2.47 -18.96
C LYS A 96 4.46 2.52 -17.48
N LEU A 97 4.73 1.39 -16.87
CA LEU A 97 5.13 1.26 -15.48
C LEU A 97 6.46 0.51 -15.40
N LYS A 98 7.44 1.08 -14.70
CA LYS A 98 8.70 0.42 -14.35
C LYS A 98 8.78 0.34 -12.84
N LEU A 99 8.66 -0.88 -12.32
CA LEU A 99 8.77 -1.12 -10.88
C LEU A 99 10.22 -1.00 -10.43
N ARG A 100 10.41 -0.49 -9.21
CA ARG A 100 11.72 -0.51 -8.57
C ARG A 100 12.14 -1.96 -8.35
N SER A 101 13.27 -2.33 -8.95
CA SER A 101 13.87 -3.63 -8.64
C SER A 101 14.20 -3.66 -7.15
N LYS A 102 13.68 -4.67 -6.43
CA LYS A 102 14.16 -4.95 -5.08
C LYS A 102 15.60 -5.44 -5.24
N SER A 103 16.56 -4.52 -5.12
CA SER A 103 17.97 -4.86 -4.99
C SER A 103 18.07 -5.95 -3.93
N LYS A 104 18.55 -7.15 -4.30
CA LYS A 104 18.88 -8.18 -3.30
C LYS A 104 19.82 -7.51 -2.28
N PRO A 105 19.60 -7.67 -0.97
CA PRO A 105 20.62 -7.28 -0.01
C PRO A 105 21.92 -8.00 -0.38
N ASP A 106 22.94 -7.23 -0.72
CA ASP A 106 24.29 -7.73 -0.96
C ASP A 106 24.86 -8.17 0.40
N PHE A 107 24.83 -9.48 0.66
CA PHE A 107 25.42 -10.08 1.85
C PHE A 107 26.93 -10.33 1.70
N SER A 108 27.62 -9.61 0.81
CA SER A 108 29.07 -9.71 0.64
C SER A 108 29.80 -8.69 1.52
N ARG A 109 30.02 -9.02 2.80
CA ARG A 109 31.09 -8.45 3.63
C ARG A 109 31.66 -9.49 4.58
#